data_AF-A0AAQ3NAX2-F1
#
_entry.id   AF-A0AAQ3NAX2-F1
#
_cell.length_a   1.000
_cell.length_b   1.000
_cell.length_c   1.000
_cell.angle_alpha   90.00
_cell.angle_beta   90.00
_cell.angle_gamma   90.00
#
_symmetry.space_group_name_H-M   'P 1'
#
loop_
_entity.id
_entity.type
_entity.pdbx_description
1 polymer ?
#
loop_
_entity_poly.entity_id
_entity_poly.type
_entity_poly.pdbx_seq_one_letter_code
_entity_poly.pdbx_strand_id
1 'polypeptide(L)'
;MVLSVLFLEHVISVLSQIPILKADVDRVEDSPVDSHTEDGKLQAAIFALTAFFRAVEQNYASVLSELTLQLGSCHGLTYSGQHEPLRNLLTAFQAFCECVGDLEMGKILARDGELSENERWISLIGDIAGCISIKRPKEKYQREAAAAALSEFVRYR
;
A
#
# COMPACT_ATOMS: atom_id res chain seq x y z
N MET A 1 1.14 -10.75 -11.34
CA MET A 1 0.66 -11.42 -10.12
C MET A 1 1.34 -12.75 -9.82
N VAL A 2 1.53 -13.67 -10.78
CA VAL A 2 2.10 -15.00 -10.49
C VAL A 2 3.53 -14.94 -9.91
N LEU A 3 4.42 -14.13 -10.49
CA LEU A 3 5.82 -13.99 -10.02
C LEU A 3 5.95 -13.37 -8.63
N SER A 4 5.13 -12.37 -8.30
CA SER A 4 5.13 -11.73 -6.98
C SER A 4 4.63 -12.66 -5.89
N VAL A 5 3.67 -13.53 -6.20
CA VAL A 5 3.15 -14.55 -5.27
C VAL A 5 4.22 -15.63 -5.04
N LEU A 6 4.82 -16.17 -6.10
CA LEU A 6 5.88 -17.18 -6.01
C LEU A 6 7.11 -16.67 -5.24
N PHE A 7 7.48 -15.40 -5.44
CA PHE A 7 8.57 -14.77 -4.68
C PHE A 7 8.23 -14.69 -3.18
N LEU A 8 7.02 -14.25 -2.84
CA LEU A 8 6.58 -14.13 -1.45
C LEU A 8 6.50 -15.52 -0.78
N GLU A 9 5.96 -16.53 -1.47
CA GLU A 9 5.92 -17.91 -0.99
C GLU A 9 7.33 -18.47 -0.72
N HIS A 10 8.29 -18.20 -1.61
CA HIS A 10 9.68 -18.60 -1.42
C HIS A 10 10.29 -17.94 -0.18
N VAL A 11 10.10 -16.63 -0.01
CA VAL A 11 10.59 -15.87 1.15
C VAL A 11 9.97 -16.40 2.45
N ILE A 12 8.65 -16.66 2.46
CA ILE A 12 7.95 -17.24 3.61
C ILE A 12 8.49 -18.64 3.94
N SER A 13 8.76 -19.46 2.92
CA SER A 13 9.32 -20.80 3.11
C SER A 13 10.70 -20.75 3.77
N VAL A 14 11.58 -19.85 3.32
CA VAL A 14 12.91 -19.66 3.91
C VAL A 14 12.81 -19.15 5.35
N LEU A 15 11.89 -18.22 5.65
CA LEU A 15 11.66 -17.76 7.02
C LEU A 15 11.06 -18.83 7.94
N SER A 16 10.22 -19.73 7.41
CA SER A 16 9.58 -20.79 8.20
C SER A 16 10.56 -21.89 8.60
N GLN A 17 11.75 -21.91 8.01
CA GLN A 17 12.84 -22.81 8.36
C GLN A 17 13.64 -22.31 9.57
N ILE A 18 13.34 -21.14 10.14
CA ILE A 18 13.94 -20.67 11.39
C ILE A 18 13.65 -21.73 12.47
N PRO A 19 14.67 -22.38 13.05
CA PRO A 19 14.47 -23.12 14.28
C PRO A 19 14.09 -22.07 15.32
N ILE A 20 12.80 -21.98 15.68
CA ILE A 20 12.39 -21.26 16.89
C ILE A 20 13.20 -21.94 17.98
N LEU A 21 14.24 -21.25 18.45
CA LEU A 21 15.25 -21.70 19.40
C LEU A 21 14.58 -22.63 20.41
N LYS A 22 14.65 -23.93 20.14
CA LYS A 22 14.15 -24.94 21.07
C LYS A 22 15.26 -24.99 22.09
N ALA A 23 15.14 -24.10 23.08
CA ALA A 23 15.89 -24.17 24.30
C ALA A 23 15.52 -25.48 24.97
N ASP A 24 16.11 -26.57 24.51
CA ASP A 24 16.06 -27.84 25.21
C ASP A 24 17.50 -28.29 25.45
N VAL A 25 17.81 -28.28 26.73
CA VAL A 25 18.92 -28.96 27.36
C VAL A 25 18.82 -30.44 26.94
N ASP A 26 19.69 -30.91 26.06
CA ASP A 26 20.59 -32.03 26.39
C ASP A 26 21.61 -32.35 25.29
N ARG A 27 22.87 -32.32 25.73
CA ARG A 27 24.05 -33.13 25.38
C ARG A 27 24.29 -33.62 23.93
N VAL A 28 25.41 -33.09 23.40
CA VAL A 28 26.59 -33.76 22.79
C VAL A 28 26.34 -34.75 21.63
N GLU A 29 26.74 -34.38 20.40
CA GLU A 29 27.93 -34.92 19.71
C GLU A 29 28.21 -34.13 18.41
N ASP A 30 29.50 -34.02 18.08
CA ASP A 30 30.11 -33.25 16.99
C ASP A 30 29.66 -33.67 15.58
N SER A 31 29.28 -32.68 14.74
CA SER A 31 29.70 -32.63 13.33
C SER A 31 29.59 -31.18 12.79
N PRO A 32 30.61 -30.62 12.11
CA PRO A 32 30.50 -29.31 11.47
C PRO A 32 29.90 -29.51 10.07
N VAL A 33 28.61 -29.83 9.99
CA VAL A 33 27.89 -29.88 8.71
C VAL A 33 27.26 -28.51 8.46
N ASP A 34 27.98 -27.72 7.67
CA ASP A 34 27.49 -26.63 6.81
C ASP A 34 26.41 -25.69 7.37
N SER A 35 26.66 -25.10 8.54
CA SER A 35 25.84 -24.00 9.08
C SER A 35 26.02 -22.67 8.32
N HIS A 36 26.94 -22.60 7.36
CA HIS A 36 27.24 -21.38 6.60
C HIS A 36 26.29 -21.13 5.42
N THR A 37 25.69 -22.17 4.83
CA THR A 37 24.79 -22.02 3.66
C THR A 37 23.34 -21.70 4.03
N GLU A 38 22.84 -22.14 5.19
CA GLU A 38 21.48 -21.79 5.65
C GLU A 38 21.41 -20.36 6.20
N ASP A 39 22.44 -19.92 6.94
CA ASP A 39 22.53 -18.55 7.47
C ASP A 39 22.55 -17.51 6.33
N GLY A 40 23.23 -17.83 5.22
CA GLY A 40 23.24 -17.00 4.01
C GLY A 40 21.88 -16.89 3.30
N LYS A 41 21.06 -17.95 3.29
CA LYS A 41 19.71 -17.92 2.70
C LYS A 41 18.74 -17.13 3.56
N LEU A 42 18.80 -17.30 4.88
CA LEU A 42 18.00 -16.52 5.82
C LEU A 42 18.34 -15.03 5.70
N GLN A 43 19.63 -14.69 5.71
CA GLN A 43 20.09 -13.32 5.54
C GLN A 43 19.64 -12.72 4.20
N ALA A 44 19.68 -13.50 3.11
CA ALA A 44 19.18 -13.09 1.81
C ALA A 44 17.66 -12.86 1.80
N ALA A 45 16.88 -13.71 2.47
CA ALA A 45 15.43 -13.53 2.62
C ALA A 45 15.09 -12.27 3.45
N ILE A 46 15.82 -12.01 4.53
CA ILE A 46 15.68 -10.79 5.34
C ILE A 46 16.03 -9.54 4.51
N PHE A 47 17.11 -9.58 3.73
CA PHE A 47 17.47 -8.48 2.83
C PHE A 47 16.44 -8.27 1.73
N ALA A 48 15.92 -9.34 1.14
CA ALA A 48 14.88 -9.28 0.12
C ALA A 48 13.59 -8.65 0.65
N LEU A 49 13.16 -9.02 1.87
CA LEU A 49 12.03 -8.38 2.56
C LEU A 49 12.28 -6.92 2.86
N THR A 50 13.46 -6.61 3.40
CA THR A 50 13.83 -5.23 3.73
C THR A 50 13.84 -4.36 2.47
N ALA A 51 14.38 -4.87 1.35
CA ALA A 51 14.38 -4.17 0.07
C ALA A 51 12.97 -4.00 -0.48
N PHE A 52 12.11 -5.02 -0.36
CA PHE A 52 10.71 -4.96 -0.76
C PHE A 52 9.95 -3.88 0.03
N PHE A 53 10.03 -3.88 1.37
CA PHE A 53 9.39 -2.86 2.19
C PHE A 53 9.92 -1.46 1.90
N ARG A 54 11.24 -1.30 1.71
CA ARG A 54 11.83 -0.01 1.31
C ARG A 54 11.35 0.44 -0.06
N ALA A 55 11.20 -0.46 -1.02
CA ALA A 55 10.67 -0.11 -2.34
C ALA A 55 9.20 0.34 -2.23
N VAL A 56 8.39 -0.33 -1.42
CA VAL A 56 6.99 0.07 -1.17
C VAL A 56 6.95 1.45 -0.49
N GLU A 57 7.79 1.69 0.51
CA GLU A 57 7.88 2.99 1.21
C GLU A 57 8.37 4.11 0.28
N GLN A 58 9.36 3.86 -0.57
CA GLN A 58 9.89 4.86 -1.52
C GLN A 58 8.89 5.20 -2.62
N ASN A 59 8.15 4.21 -3.10
CA ASN A 59 7.13 4.45 -4.14
C ASN A 59 5.80 4.90 -3.57
N TYR A 60 5.66 4.91 -2.24
CA TYR A 60 4.43 5.26 -1.57
C TYR A 60 3.84 6.57 -2.06
N ALA A 61 4.69 7.61 -2.14
CA ALA A 61 4.25 8.94 -2.49
C ALA A 61 3.82 9.07 -3.96
N SER A 62 4.51 8.35 -4.86
CA SER A 62 4.15 8.25 -6.27
C SER A 62 2.84 7.49 -6.47
N VAL A 63 2.67 6.34 -5.81
CA VAL A 63 1.44 5.53 -5.89
C VAL A 63 0.25 6.31 -5.32
N LEU A 64 0.44 7.01 -4.20
CA LEU A 64 -0.58 7.87 -3.62
C LEU A 64 -1.01 9.00 -4.56
N SER A 65 -0.04 9.63 -5.24
CA SER A 65 -0.31 10.70 -6.22
C SER A 65 -1.12 10.18 -7.40
N GLU A 66 -0.71 9.04 -7.97
CA GLU A 66 -1.39 8.43 -9.11
C GLU A 66 -2.82 8.02 -8.75
N LEU A 67 -3.02 7.34 -7.61
CA LEU A 67 -4.34 6.97 -7.13
C LEU A 67 -5.25 8.19 -6.92
N THR A 68 -4.71 9.28 -6.40
CA THR A 68 -5.44 10.53 -6.20
C THR A 68 -5.81 11.19 -7.54
N LEU A 69 -4.90 11.20 -8.51
CA LEU A 69 -5.14 11.72 -9.85
C LEU A 69 -6.19 10.90 -10.60
N GLN A 70 -6.10 9.57 -10.55
CA GLN A 70 -7.07 8.68 -11.16
C GLN A 70 -8.45 8.88 -10.53
N LEU A 71 -8.51 9.04 -9.20
CA LEU A 71 -9.75 9.31 -8.49
C LEU A 71 -10.39 10.60 -9.00
N GLY A 72 -9.60 11.66 -9.16
CA GLY A 72 -10.05 12.94 -9.74
C GLY A 72 -10.46 12.87 -11.22
N SER A 73 -9.76 12.04 -12.01
CA SER A 73 -10.02 11.86 -13.44
C SER A 73 -11.32 11.09 -13.70
N CYS A 74 -11.76 10.27 -12.75
CA CYS A 74 -13.01 9.52 -12.84
C CYS A 74 -14.28 10.37 -12.55
N HIS A 75 -14.18 11.70 -12.46
CA HIS A 75 -15.35 12.59 -12.24
C HIS A 75 -16.43 12.42 -13.32
N GLY A 76 -16.06 12.15 -14.58
CA GLY A 76 -17.04 11.94 -15.65
C GLY A 76 -17.92 10.70 -15.42
N LEU A 77 -17.40 9.72 -14.66
CA LEU A 77 -18.10 8.46 -14.37
C LEU A 77 -19.19 8.63 -13.30
N THR A 78 -19.03 9.59 -12.38
CA THR A 78 -20.06 9.91 -11.38
C THR A 78 -21.27 10.56 -12.01
N TYR A 79 -21.06 11.40 -13.03
CA TYR A 79 -22.15 12.06 -13.77
C TYR A 79 -22.87 11.11 -14.73
N SER A 80 -22.18 10.09 -15.25
CA SER A 80 -22.77 9.06 -16.10
C SER A 80 -23.41 7.89 -15.32
N GLY A 81 -23.47 7.96 -13.98
CA GLY A 81 -24.03 6.92 -13.11
C GLY A 81 -23.18 5.64 -13.03
N GLN A 82 -21.96 5.64 -13.58
CA GLN A 82 -21.04 4.50 -13.56
C GLN A 82 -20.16 4.57 -12.31
N HIS A 83 -20.74 4.28 -11.15
CA HIS A 83 -20.03 4.36 -9.86
C HIS A 83 -19.12 3.16 -9.59
N GLU A 84 -19.28 2.05 -10.32
CA GLU A 84 -18.56 0.80 -10.07
C GLU A 84 -17.03 0.91 -10.27
N PRO A 85 -16.49 1.53 -11.34
CA PRO A 85 -15.05 1.73 -11.48
C PRO A 85 -14.45 2.59 -10.36
N LEU A 86 -15.21 3.59 -9.92
CA LEU A 86 -14.78 4.51 -8.87
C LEU A 86 -14.75 3.83 -7.50
N ARG A 87 -15.73 2.95 -7.22
CA ARG A 87 -15.71 2.07 -6.04
C ARG A 87 -14.53 1.11 -6.07
N ASN A 88 -14.27 0.46 -7.21
CA ASN A 88 -13.13 -0.43 -7.37
C ASN A 88 -11.79 0.28 -7.13
N LEU A 89 -11.66 1.51 -7.66
CA LEU A 89 -10.48 2.35 -7.42
C LEU A 89 -10.36 2.72 -5.94
N LEU A 90 -11.46 3.09 -5.29
CA LEU A 90 -11.46 3.41 -3.86
C LEU A 90 -11.07 2.21 -3.00
N THR A 91 -11.57 1.00 -3.31
CA THR A 91 -11.19 -0.24 -2.65
C THR A 91 -9.70 -0.53 -2.83
N ALA A 92 -9.16 -0.35 -4.03
CA ALA A 92 -7.73 -0.52 -4.28
C ALA A 92 -6.88 0.51 -3.51
N PHE A 93 -7.35 1.75 -3.45
CA PHE A 93 -6.70 2.82 -2.68
C PHE A 93 -6.70 2.49 -1.19
N GLN A 94 -7.84 2.07 -0.64
CA GLN A 94 -7.95 1.68 0.77
C GLN A 94 -7.01 0.51 1.11
N ALA A 95 -7.03 -0.56 0.30
CA ALA A 95 -6.17 -1.72 0.50
C ALA A 95 -4.67 -1.35 0.45
N PHE A 96 -4.28 -0.42 -0.43
CA PHE A 96 -2.93 0.11 -0.46
C PHE A 96 -2.56 0.85 0.83
N CYS A 97 -3.41 1.77 1.30
CA CYS A 97 -3.20 2.51 2.54
C CYS A 97 -3.11 1.60 3.78
N GLU A 98 -3.94 0.55 3.83
CA GLU A 98 -3.85 -0.47 4.88
C GLU A 98 -2.52 -1.24 4.81
N CYS A 99 -2.10 -1.64 3.60
CA CYS A 99 -0.86 -2.40 3.38
C CYS A 99 0.40 -1.63 3.82
N VAL A 100 0.44 -0.33 3.56
CA VAL A 100 1.58 0.54 3.92
C VAL A 100 1.48 1.14 5.33
N GLY A 101 0.42 0.81 6.08
CA GLY A 101 0.22 1.27 7.46
C GLY A 101 -0.26 2.72 7.58
N ASP A 102 -0.81 3.30 6.52
CA ASP A 102 -1.42 4.64 6.52
C ASP A 102 -2.85 4.61 7.06
N LEU A 103 -2.96 4.42 8.38
CA LEU A 103 -4.23 4.26 9.07
C LEU A 103 -5.13 5.49 9.01
N GLU A 104 -4.57 6.67 8.78
CA GLU A 104 -5.34 7.91 8.69
C GLU A 104 -6.01 8.05 7.33
N MET A 105 -5.26 7.86 6.25
CA MET A 105 -5.85 7.84 4.92
C MET A 105 -6.82 6.66 4.79
N GLY A 106 -6.49 5.50 5.38
CA GLY A 106 -7.41 4.36 5.47
C GLY A 106 -8.76 4.72 6.11
N LYS A 107 -8.77 5.52 7.19
CA LYS A 107 -10.01 6.01 7.82
C LYS A 107 -10.80 6.98 6.94
N ILE A 108 -10.12 7.83 6.18
CA ILE A 108 -10.76 8.75 5.23
C ILE A 108 -11.44 7.94 4.12
N LEU A 109 -10.74 6.96 3.55
CA LEU A 109 -11.23 6.12 2.46
C LEU A 109 -12.36 5.18 2.91
N ALA A 110 -12.30 4.66 4.15
CA ALA A 110 -13.32 3.77 4.71
C ALA A 110 -14.62 4.48 5.14
N ARG A 111 -14.60 5.82 5.26
CA ARG A 111 -15.71 6.60 5.82
C ARG A 111 -16.95 6.63 4.92
N ASP A 112 -16.77 6.35 3.62
CA ASP A 112 -17.81 6.51 2.60
C ASP A 112 -17.98 5.22 1.75
N GLY A 113 -17.97 4.04 2.37
CA GLY A 113 -18.15 2.75 1.67
C GLY A 113 -19.46 2.62 0.84
N GLU A 114 -20.43 3.53 1.00
CA GLU A 114 -21.70 3.60 0.27
C GLU A 114 -21.85 4.93 -0.49
N LEU A 115 -20.92 5.22 -1.40
CA LEU A 115 -21.01 6.41 -2.24
C LEU A 115 -22.06 6.22 -3.35
N SER A 116 -23.25 6.80 -3.16
CA SER A 116 -24.31 6.93 -4.16
C SER A 116 -24.59 8.38 -4.58
N GLU A 117 -24.09 9.36 -3.80
CA GLU A 117 -24.36 10.79 -4.00
C GLU A 117 -23.08 11.53 -4.42
N ASN A 118 -23.18 12.39 -5.43
CA ASN A 118 -22.05 13.20 -5.93
C ASN A 118 -21.44 14.10 -4.85
N GLU A 119 -22.24 14.61 -3.91
CA GLU A 119 -21.75 15.45 -2.82
C GLU A 119 -20.83 14.69 -1.85
N ARG A 120 -21.08 13.39 -1.65
CA ARG A 120 -20.22 12.54 -0.82
C ARG A 120 -18.88 12.28 -1.50
N TRP A 121 -18.85 12.09 -2.83
CA TRP A 121 -17.60 11.99 -3.59
C TRP A 121 -16.75 13.26 -3.49
N ILE A 122 -17.40 14.43 -3.55
CA ILE A 122 -16.72 15.72 -3.40
C ILE A 122 -16.14 15.87 -1.99
N SER A 123 -16.91 15.51 -0.95
CA SER A 123 -16.43 15.54 0.43
C SER A 123 -15.23 14.63 0.63
N LEU A 124 -15.29 13.39 0.13
CA LEU A 124 -14.21 12.41 0.23
C LEU A 124 -12.91 12.90 -0.44
N ILE A 125 -13.01 13.45 -1.66
CA ILE A 125 -11.85 13.99 -2.37
C ILE A 125 -11.29 15.22 -1.64
N GLY A 126 -12.15 16.05 -1.06
CA GLY A 126 -11.76 17.16 -0.19
C GLY A 126 -10.97 16.69 1.03
N ASP A 127 -11.44 15.64 1.71
CA ASP A 127 -10.76 15.05 2.86
C ASP A 127 -9.41 14.43 2.49
N ILE A 128 -9.33 13.71 1.36
CA ILE A 128 -8.07 13.17 0.80
C ILE A 128 -7.09 14.31 0.51
N ALA A 129 -7.53 15.35 -0.19
CA ALA A 129 -6.69 16.49 -0.54
C ALA A 129 -6.21 17.27 0.71
N GLY A 130 -7.07 17.40 1.72
CA GLY A 130 -6.74 17.98 3.02
C GLY A 130 -5.69 17.16 3.76
N CYS A 131 -5.86 15.83 3.82
CA CYS A 131 -4.92 14.92 4.47
C CYS A 131 -3.53 14.97 3.83
N ILE A 132 -3.46 14.95 2.48
CA ILE A 132 -2.20 15.06 1.73
C ILE A 132 -1.53 16.42 2.00
N SER A 133 -2.30 17.51 1.97
CA SER A 133 -1.78 18.88 2.13
C SER A 133 -1.22 19.18 3.52
N ILE A 134 -1.81 18.60 4.58
CA ILE A 134 -1.45 18.87 5.97
C ILE A 134 -0.28 17.99 6.43
N LYS A 135 -0.25 16.70 6.08
CA LYS A 135 0.68 15.72 6.68
C LYS A 135 1.86 15.30 5.81
N ARG A 136 1.88 15.61 4.51
CA ARG A 136 2.89 15.05 3.59
C ARG A 136 3.64 16.11 2.77
N PRO A 137 4.48 16.94 3.41
CA PRO A 137 5.19 18.02 2.73
C PRO A 137 6.40 17.59 1.89
N LYS A 138 6.69 16.28 1.78
CA LYS A 138 7.96 15.82 1.22
C LYS A 138 8.01 15.80 -0.31
N GLU A 139 6.87 15.75 -1.01
CA GLU A 139 6.85 15.68 -2.47
C GLU A 139 5.84 16.65 -3.09
N LYS A 140 6.35 17.64 -3.83
CA LYS A 140 5.56 18.65 -4.57
C LYS A 140 4.47 18.03 -5.45
N TYR A 141 4.77 16.86 -6.02
CA TYR A 141 3.87 16.09 -6.89
C TYR A 141 2.57 15.65 -6.20
N GLN A 142 2.61 15.30 -4.90
CA GLN A 142 1.41 14.86 -4.18
C GLN A 142 0.40 16.00 -4.00
N ARG A 143 0.89 17.22 -3.71
CA ARG A 143 0.03 18.41 -3.57
C ARG A 143 -0.58 18.79 -4.91
N GLU A 144 0.21 18.78 -5.98
CA GLU A 144 -0.27 19.07 -7.33
C GLU A 144 -1.31 18.04 -7.78
N ALA A 145 -1.09 16.75 -7.51
CA ALA A 145 -2.05 15.68 -7.76
C ALA A 145 -3.37 15.89 -7.01
N ALA A 146 -3.31 16.17 -5.70
CA ALA A 146 -4.48 16.42 -4.88
C ALA A 146 -5.25 17.67 -5.33
N ALA A 147 -4.54 18.76 -5.63
CA ALA A 147 -5.15 20.00 -6.12
C ALA A 147 -5.79 19.81 -7.50
N ALA A 148 -5.13 19.07 -8.41
CA ALA A 148 -5.67 18.75 -9.72
C ALA A 148 -6.93 17.88 -9.61
N ALA A 149 -6.89 16.84 -8.78
CA ALA A 149 -8.03 15.96 -8.56
C ALA A 149 -9.25 16.71 -8.01
N LEU A 150 -9.04 17.57 -7.01
CA LEU A 150 -10.10 18.43 -6.46
C LEU A 150 -10.62 19.44 -7.49
N SER A 151 -9.71 20.07 -8.25
CA SER A 151 -10.07 21.05 -9.28
C SER A 151 -10.91 20.42 -10.39
N GLU A 152 -10.55 19.23 -10.87
CA GLU A 152 -11.33 18.48 -11.86
C GLU A 152 -12.72 18.16 -11.32
N PHE A 153 -12.84 17.68 -10.07
CA PHE A 153 -14.15 17.39 -9.49
C PHE A 153 -15.05 18.63 -9.29
N VAL A 154 -14.49 19.78 -8.94
CA VAL A 154 -15.26 21.02 -8.75
C VAL A 154 -15.65 21.67 -10.07
N ARG A 155 -14.82 21.55 -11.11
CA ARG A 155 -15.02 22.21 -12.42
C ARG A 155 -16.25 21.70 -13.17
N TYR A 156 -16.65 20.44 -12.97
CA TYR A 156 -17.76 19.79 -13.67
C TYR A 156 -19.06 19.75 -12.85
N ARG A 157 -19.24 20.73 -11.95
CA ARG A 157 -20.46 20.94 -11.15
C ARG A 157 -21.58 21.59 -11.95
#